data_AF-A0A1G1NI72-F1
#
_entry.id   AF-A0A1G1NI72-F1
#
_cell.length_a   1.000
_cell.length_b   1.000
_cell.length_c   1.000
_cell.angle_alpha   90.00
_cell.angle_beta   90.00
_cell.angle_gamma   90.00
#
_symmetry.space_group_name_H-M   'P 1'
#
loop_
_entity.id
_entity.type
_entity.pdbx_description
1 polymer ?
#
loop_
_entity_poly.entity_id
_entity_poly.type
_entity_poly.pdbx_seq_one_letter_code
_entity_poly.pdbx_strand_id
1 'polypeptide(L)' 'MWKRCWWATWVSGFFGIAGLLHLARFFFRVPVRVGTYEVPFAVSIAVGVAFVGLSAGLLWIELVRERAKRRSAVEKGA' A
#
# COMPACT_ATOMS: atom_id res chain seq x y z
N MET A 1 -5.15 -16.61 -12.25
CA MET A 1 -4.09 -15.84 -11.56
C MET A 1 -4.12 -14.36 -11.91
N TRP A 2 -4.30 -13.99 -13.18
CA TRP A 2 -4.38 -12.61 -13.67
C TRP A 2 -5.34 -11.67 -12.90
N LYS A 3 -6.56 -12.11 -12.60
CA LYS A 3 -7.55 -11.30 -11.87
C LYS A 3 -7.12 -10.93 -10.43
N ARG A 4 -6.34 -11.77 -9.75
CA ARG A 4 -5.90 -11.52 -8.36
C ARG A 4 -4.66 -10.61 -8.31
N CYS A 5 -3.68 -10.82 -9.19
CA CYS A 5 -2.53 -9.91 -9.32
C CYS A 5 -2.98 -8.50 -9.72
N TRP A 6 -3.90 -8.40 -10.69
CA TRP A 6 -4.46 -7.10 -11.11
C TRP A 6 -5.10 -6.34 -9.95
N TRP A 7 -5.86 -7.05 -9.10
CA TRP A 7 -6.49 -6.45 -7.93
C TRP A 7 -5.46 -6.02 -6.89
N ALA A 8 -4.43 -6.83 -6.62
CA ALA A 8 -3.35 -6.48 -5.69
C ALA A 8 -2.53 -5.27 -6.19
N THR A 9 -2.25 -5.16 -7.48
CA THR A 9 -1.58 -3.99 -8.08
C THR A 9 -2.44 -2.74 -7.97
N TRP A 10 -3.75 -2.83 -8.25
CA TRP A 10 -4.67 -1.69 -8.12
C TRP A 10 -4.84 -1.24 -6.68
N VAL A 11 -5.01 -2.19 -5.76
CA VAL A 11 -5.24 -1.90 -4.34
C VAL A 11 -3.98 -1.37 -3.67
N SER A 12 -2.80 -1.93 -3.96
CA SER A 12 -1.53 -1.39 -3.48
C SER A 12 -1.20 -0.01 -4.08
N GLY A 13 -1.56 0.24 -5.34
CA GLY A 13 -1.39 1.54 -5.99
C GLY A 13 -2.28 2.62 -5.36
N PHE A 14 -3.57 2.32 -5.16
CA PHE A 14 -4.51 3.25 -4.51
C PHE A 14 -4.08 3.58 -3.08
N PHE A 15 -3.75 2.56 -2.29
CA PHE A 15 -3.30 2.76 -0.92
C PHE A 15 -1.93 3.46 -0.83
N GLY A 16 -1.05 3.23 -1.81
CA GLY A 16 0.25 3.91 -1.89
C GLY A 16 0.10 5.40 -2.18
N ILE A 17 -0.75 5.76 -3.14
CA ILE A 17 -1.02 7.17 -3.48
C ILE A 17 -1.73 7.87 -2.32
N ALA A 18 -2.73 7.24 -1.72
CA ALA A 18 -3.44 7.80 -0.56
C ALA A 18 -2.49 8.00 0.64
N GLY A 19 -1.63 7.02 0.92
CA GLY A 19 -0.61 7.11 1.96
C GLY A 19 0.40 8.24 1.71
N LEU A 20 0.87 8.39 0.46
CA LEU A 20 1.73 9.50 0.04
C LEU A 20 1.04 10.86 0.15
N LEU A 21 -0.26 10.94 -0.16
CA LEU A 21 -1.05 12.17 -0.03
C LEU A 21 -1.18 12.59 1.44
N HIS A 22 -1.37 11.63 2.34
CA HIS A 22 -1.37 11.85 3.78
C HIS A 22 0.01 12.28 4.31
N LEU A 23 1.10 11.70 3.79
CA LEU A 23 2.46 12.16 4.12
C LEU A 23 2.73 13.56 3.54
N ALA A 24 2.35 13.84 2.29
CA ALA A 24 2.53 15.14 1.66
C ALA A 24 1.77 16.22 2.44
N ARG A 25 0.56 15.91 2.91
CA ARG A 25 -0.20 16.80 3.78
C ARG A 25 0.57 17.21 5.05
N PHE A 26 1.38 16.33 5.61
CA PHE A 26 2.27 16.66 6.73
C PHE A 26 3.32 17.70 6.33
N PHE A 27 3.98 17.53 5.18
CA PHE A 27 4.99 18.48 4.70
C PHE A 27 4.43 19.86 4.32
N PHE A 28 3.25 19.89 3.70
CA PHE A 28 2.61 21.13 3.24
C PHE A 28 1.67 21.78 4.27
N ARG A 29 1.53 21.20 5.47
CA ARG A 29 0.63 21.65 6.56
C ARG A 29 -0.80 21.99 6.10
N VAL A 30 -1.33 21.27 5.12
CA VAL A 30 -2.66 21.57 4.57
C VAL A 30 -3.74 21.16 5.58
N PRO A 31 -4.57 22.10 6.09
CA PRO A 31 -5.67 21.76 6.96
C PRO A 31 -6.79 21.11 6.14
N VAL A 32 -7.22 19.91 6.54
CA VAL A 32 -8.41 19.25 5.97
C VAL A 32 -9.42 19.10 7.09
N ARG A 33 -10.61 19.61 6.80
CA ARG A 33 -11.79 19.50 7.64
C ARG A 33 -12.68 18.42 7.04
N VAL A 34 -13.18 17.53 7.89
CA VAL A 34 -14.22 16.58 7.50
C VAL A 34 -15.48 17.03 8.21
N GLY A 35 -16.34 17.74 7.47
CA GLY A 35 -17.50 18.45 8.05
C GLY A 35 -17.04 19.55 9.00
N THR A 36 -17.48 19.48 10.26
CA THR A 36 -17.16 20.44 11.34
C THR A 36 -15.92 20.04 12.16
N TYR A 37 -15.37 18.85 11.97
CA TYR A 37 -14.26 18.34 12.77
C TYR A 37 -12.92 18.58 12.06
N GLU A 38 -11.98 19.19 12.78
CA GLU A 38 -10.58 19.26 12.36
C GLU A 38 -9.93 17.91 12.57
N VAL A 39 -9.50 17.27 11.48
CA VAL A 39 -8.81 15.98 11.58
C VAL A 39 -7.44 16.22 12.19
N PRO A 40 -7.13 15.64 13.37
CA PRO A 40 -5.85 15.85 14.02
C PRO A 40 -4.71 15.37 13.12
N PHE A 41 -3.62 16.12 13.08
CA PHE A 41 -2.44 15.76 12.29
C PHE A 41 -1.93 14.35 12.60
N ALA A 42 -1.94 13.96 13.88
CA ALA A 42 -1.55 12.62 14.32
C ALA A 42 -2.39 11.51 13.68
N VAL A 43 -3.71 11.73 13.52
CA VAL A 43 -4.61 10.78 12.88
C VAL A 43 -4.29 10.67 11.39
N SER A 44 -4.01 11.79 10.73
CA SER A 44 -3.64 11.80 9.30
C SER A 44 -2.34 11.04 9.02
N ILE A 45 -1.34 11.20 9.90
CA ILE A 45 -0.05 10.49 9.80
C ILE A 45 -0.25 8.99 10.05
N ALA A 46 -1.01 8.62 11.09
CA ALA A 46 -1.29 7.22 11.40
C ALA A 46 -1.99 6.51 10.21
N VAL A 47 -2.96 7.19 9.59
CA VAL A 47 -3.62 6.70 8.36
C VAL A 47 -2.61 6.58 7.22
N GLY A 48 -1.80 7.61 6.97
CA GLY A 48 -0.78 7.56 5.92
C GLY A 48 0.21 6.38 6.07
N VAL A 49 0.73 6.18 7.28
CA VAL A 49 1.66 5.08 7.60
C VAL A 49 0.98 3.72 7.46
N ALA A 50 -0.26 3.57 7.95
CA ALA A 50 -1.01 2.32 7.82
C ALA A 50 -1.24 1.96 6.35
N PHE A 51 -1.59 2.93 5.52
CA PHE A 51 -1.83 2.74 4.08
C PHE A 51 -0.55 2.35 3.34
N VAL A 52 0.58 3.04 3.59
CA VAL A 52 1.88 2.69 3.00
C VAL A 52 2.33 1.29 3.47
N GLY A 53 2.16 0.98 4.75
CA GLY A 53 2.50 -0.33 5.32
C GLY A 53 1.72 -1.48 4.68
N LEU A 54 0.40 -1.29 4.50
CA LEU A 54 -0.43 -2.27 3.81
C LEU A 54 -0.04 -2.45 2.34
N SER A 55 0.24 -1.37 1.61
CA SER A 55 0.72 -1.44 0.23
C SER A 55 2.05 -2.21 0.12
N ALA A 56 3.02 -1.88 0.98
CA ALA A 56 4.31 -2.56 1.00
C ALA A 56 4.16 -4.05 1.38
N GLY A 57 3.31 -4.36 2.35
CA GLY A 57 3.04 -5.74 2.78
C GLY A 57 2.41 -6.58 1.67
N LEU A 58 1.43 -6.05 0.94
CA LEU A 58 0.80 -6.74 -0.18
C LEU A 58 1.79 -7.02 -1.31
N LEU A 59 2.60 -6.03 -1.70
CA LEU A 59 3.65 -6.19 -2.71
C LEU A 59 4.70 -7.22 -2.27
N TRP A 60 5.07 -7.22 -0.97
CA TRP A 60 6.02 -8.19 -0.43
C TRP A 60 5.50 -9.63 -0.51
N ILE A 61 4.23 -9.86 -0.15
CA ILE A 61 3.59 -11.18 -0.25
C ILE A 61 3.57 -11.66 -1.71
N GLU A 62 3.23 -10.77 -2.65
CA GLU A 62 3.25 -11.08 -4.09
C GLU A 62 4.66 -11.50 -4.54
N LEU A 63 5.69 -10.74 -4.12
CA LEU A 63 7.08 -10.98 -4.49
C LEU A 63 7.63 -12.28 -3.90
N VAL A 64 7.32 -12.59 -2.65
CA VAL A 64 7.67 -13.88 -2.01
C VAL A 64 6.98 -15.03 -2.74
N ARG A 65 5.72 -14.86 -3.12
CA ARG A 65 4.96 -15.89 -3.83
C ARG A 65 5.49 -16.14 -5.24
N GLU A 66 5.89 -15.11 -5.96
CA GLU A 66 6.56 -15.25 -7.26
C GLU A 66 7.92 -15.94 -7.13
N ARG A 67 8.71 -15.59 -6.11
CA ARG A 67 9.98 -16.27 -5.81
C ARG A 67 9.77 -17.75 -5.50
N ALA A 68 8.77 -18.09 -4.69
CA ALA A 68 8.43 -19.48 -4.36
C ALA A 68 8.05 -20.27 -5.61
N LYS A 69 7.21 -19.71 -6.49
CA LYS A 69 6.86 -20.32 -7.78
C LYS A 69 8.08 -20.57 -8.68
N ARG A 70 8.99 -19.61 -8.79
CA ARG A 70 10.20 -19.76 -9.59
C ARG A 70 11.08 -20.88 -9.07
N ARG A 71 11.21 -21.03 -7.74
CA ARG A 71 11.95 -22.16 -7.13
C ARG A 71 11.32 -23.51 -7.47
N SER A 72 10.01 -23.64 -7.29
CA SER A 72 9.31 -24.91 -7.61
C SER A 72 9.32 -25.24 -9.10
N ALA A 73 9.45 -24.25 -9.99
CA ALA A 73 9.59 -24.50 -11.43
C ALA A 73 11.00 -25.00 -11.79
N VAL A 74 12.03 -24.49 -11.13
CA VAL A 74 13.42 -24.99 -11.28
C VAL A 74 13.54 -26.42 -10.76
N GLU A 75 12.92 -26.72 -9.63
CA GLU A 75 12.95 -28.05 -9.00
C GLU A 75 12.17 -29.14 -9.76
N LYS A 76 11.21 -28.74 -10.61
CA LYS A 76 10.46 -29.65 -11.50
C LYS A 76 11.07 -29.79 -12.91
N GLY A 77 12.04 -28.95 -13.25
CA GLY A 77 12.75 -28.98 -14.53
C GLY A 77 14.13 -29.64 -14.46
N ALA A 78 14.57 -30.04 -13.26
CA ALA A 78 15.75 -30.86 -13.00
C ALA A 78 15.31 -32.32 -12.76
#